data_AF-A0A5C6RHH0-F1
#
_entry.id   AF-A0A5C6RHH0-F1
#
_cell.length_a   1.000
_cell.length_b   1.000
_cell.length_c   1.000
_cell.angle_alpha   90.00
_cell.angle_beta   90.00
_cell.angle_gamma   90.00
#
_symmetry.space_group_name_H-M   'P 1'
#
loop_
_entity.id
_entity.type
_entity.pdbx_description
1 polymer ?
#
loop_
_entity_poly.entity_id
_entity_poly.type
_entity_poly.pdbx_seq_one_letter_code
_entity_poly.pdbx_strand_id
1 'polypeptide(L)'
;MNTNPAVQPASYPAQHQEVVEALLVDGRFLLEGDPAFMALKQHLGFYQEFFRQSFGLALEYHSEYAFLQSSRDTDPLSRDICIFLGVLCYELDREGYNLLEQLSFHTLEFEQVEQFFELSSFREVLEATSNLQDAQARRNFYNRLHRRRIIEKVDDQTFRFTPAHKYFLQFARGVARYNQRMAEEEE
;
A
#
# COMPACT_ATOMS: atom_id res chain seq x y z
N MET A 1 -37.77 -9.64 39.96
CA MET A 1 -36.31 -9.38 39.97
C MET A 1 -35.81 -9.53 38.55
N ASN A 2 -35.60 -8.41 37.85
CA ASN A 2 -35.08 -8.42 36.48
C ASN A 2 -33.55 -8.50 36.56
N THR A 3 -32.98 -9.65 36.22
CA THR A 3 -31.55 -9.80 35.94
C THR A 3 -31.30 -9.30 34.54
N ASN A 4 -30.96 -8.02 34.41
CA ASN A 4 -30.37 -7.48 33.18
C ASN A 4 -28.93 -8.02 33.13
N PRO A 5 -28.54 -8.85 32.15
CA PRO A 5 -27.14 -9.24 32.02
C PRO A 5 -26.38 -7.97 31.66
N ALA A 6 -25.55 -7.49 32.59
CA ALA A 6 -24.64 -6.39 32.34
C ALA A 6 -23.78 -6.79 31.13
N VAL A 7 -23.97 -6.08 30.00
CA VAL A 7 -23.05 -6.13 28.88
C VAL A 7 -21.70 -5.72 29.46
N GLN A 8 -20.77 -6.67 29.59
CA GLN A 8 -19.41 -6.36 29.98
C GLN A 8 -18.88 -5.35 28.95
N PRO A 9 -18.35 -4.18 29.37
CA PRO A 9 -17.71 -3.29 28.43
C PRO A 9 -16.58 -4.07 27.76
N ALA A 10 -16.62 -4.19 26.45
CA ALA A 10 -15.55 -4.82 25.69
C ALA A 10 -14.23 -4.15 26.08
N SER A 11 -13.31 -4.91 26.69
CA SER A 11 -12.00 -4.40 27.06
C SER A 11 -11.14 -4.35 25.80
N TYR A 12 -11.04 -3.15 25.22
CA TYR A 12 -10.20 -2.91 24.06
C TYR A 12 -8.75 -2.65 24.47
N PRO A 13 -7.76 -3.09 23.69
CA PRO A 13 -6.37 -2.74 23.93
C PRO A 13 -6.14 -1.22 23.95
N ALA A 14 -5.07 -0.79 24.61
CA ALA A 14 -4.61 0.59 24.47
C ALA A 14 -4.32 0.89 22.98
N GLN A 15 -4.60 2.12 22.56
CA GLN A 15 -4.45 2.58 21.17
C GLN A 15 -5.39 1.92 20.13
N HIS A 16 -6.47 1.27 20.60
CA HIS A 16 -7.44 0.63 19.72
C HIS A 16 -8.06 1.60 18.72
N GLN A 17 -8.40 2.81 19.16
CA GLN A 17 -9.00 3.81 18.29
C GLN A 17 -8.06 4.19 17.15
N GLU A 18 -6.78 4.41 17.45
CA GLU A 18 -5.74 4.78 16.48
C GLU A 18 -5.49 3.66 15.47
N VAL A 19 -5.53 2.40 15.91
CA VAL A 19 -5.43 1.23 15.01
C VAL A 19 -6.63 1.18 14.07
N VAL A 20 -7.85 1.32 14.60
CA VAL A 20 -9.09 1.27 13.80
C VAL A 20 -9.17 2.46 12.85
N GLU A 21 -8.84 3.66 13.30
CA GLU A 21 -8.84 4.87 12.48
C GLU A 21 -7.84 4.74 11.32
N ALA A 22 -6.60 4.34 11.61
CA ALA A 22 -5.60 4.15 10.56
C ALA A 22 -6.00 3.08 9.54
N LEU A 23 -6.41 1.90 10.01
CA LEU A 23 -6.63 0.76 9.13
C LEU A 23 -7.97 0.79 8.41
N LEU A 24 -9.06 1.14 9.12
CA LEU A 24 -10.42 1.02 8.62
C LEU A 24 -10.93 2.33 8.02
N VAL A 25 -10.65 3.46 8.66
CA VAL A 25 -11.16 4.77 8.24
C VAL A 25 -10.25 5.37 7.16
N ASP A 26 -8.96 5.47 7.42
CA ASP A 26 -8.00 6.04 6.48
C ASP A 26 -7.58 5.04 5.40
N GLY A 27 -7.64 3.75 5.71
CA GLY A 27 -7.14 2.67 4.86
C GLY A 27 -5.63 2.76 4.62
N ARG A 28 -4.88 3.35 5.56
CA ARG A 28 -3.43 3.51 5.46
C ARG A 28 -2.70 2.31 6.05
N PHE A 29 -1.51 2.05 5.55
CA PHE A 29 -0.62 1.06 6.14
C PHE A 29 -0.16 1.55 7.52
N LEU A 30 -0.25 0.68 8.53
CA LEU A 30 0.44 0.88 9.80
C LEU A 30 1.88 0.44 9.62
N LEU A 31 2.84 1.25 10.04
CA LEU A 31 4.26 0.94 9.87
C LEU A 31 4.93 0.66 11.20
N GLU A 32 5.99 -0.14 11.15
CA GLU A 32 6.90 -0.34 12.28
C GLU A 32 7.45 1.02 12.78
N GLY A 33 7.56 1.16 14.10
CA GLY A 33 7.84 2.43 14.78
C GLY A 33 6.59 3.19 15.24
N ASP A 34 5.41 2.97 14.65
CA ASP A 34 4.18 3.61 15.12
C ASP A 34 3.69 2.96 16.44
N PRO A 35 3.22 3.74 17.44
CA PRO A 35 2.60 3.16 18.63
C PRO A 35 1.45 2.22 18.29
N ALA A 36 0.56 2.63 17.38
CA ALA A 36 -0.57 1.82 16.92
C ALA A 36 -0.12 0.49 16.30
N PHE A 37 0.99 0.45 15.57
CA PHE A 37 1.55 -0.80 15.06
C PHE A 37 2.03 -1.71 16.20
N MET A 38 2.64 -1.15 17.25
CA MET A 38 3.06 -1.93 18.43
C MET A 38 1.86 -2.49 19.20
N ALA A 39 0.80 -1.71 19.39
CA ALA A 39 -0.44 -2.17 19.99
C ALA A 39 -1.08 -3.29 19.16
N LEU A 40 -1.12 -3.13 17.84
CA LEU A 40 -1.60 -4.17 16.93
C LEU A 40 -0.77 -5.44 17.06
N LYS A 41 0.56 -5.33 17.03
CA LYS A 41 1.49 -6.47 17.15
C LYS A 41 1.30 -7.25 18.45
N GLN A 42 1.14 -6.56 19.59
CA GLN A 42 0.95 -7.18 20.90
C GLN A 42 -0.39 -7.93 21.01
N HIS A 43 -1.39 -7.50 20.24
CA HIS A 43 -2.75 -8.05 20.30
C HIS A 43 -3.21 -8.56 18.92
N LEU A 44 -2.30 -9.13 18.12
CA LEU A 44 -2.56 -9.47 16.72
C LEU A 44 -3.79 -10.37 16.54
N GLY A 45 -3.90 -11.44 17.33
CA GLY A 45 -5.03 -12.37 17.25
C GLY A 45 -6.38 -11.71 17.57
N PHE A 46 -6.41 -10.75 18.50
CA PHE A 46 -7.60 -9.97 18.79
C PHE A 46 -8.00 -9.12 17.57
N TYR A 47 -7.05 -8.38 16.98
CA TYR A 47 -7.36 -7.49 15.84
C TYR A 47 -7.73 -8.27 14.58
N GLN A 48 -7.04 -9.39 14.30
CA GLN A 48 -7.41 -10.27 13.19
C GLN A 48 -8.85 -10.75 13.32
N GLU A 49 -9.24 -11.20 14.51
CA GLU A 49 -10.61 -11.68 14.74
C GLU A 49 -11.63 -10.55 14.73
N PHE A 50 -11.30 -9.40 15.34
CA PHE A 50 -12.13 -8.21 15.32
C PHE A 50 -12.44 -7.74 13.89
N PHE A 51 -11.43 -7.55 13.05
CA PHE A 51 -11.65 -7.07 11.68
C PHE A 51 -12.39 -8.11 10.82
N ARG A 52 -12.10 -9.40 11.02
CA ARG A 52 -12.75 -10.49 10.31
C ARG A 52 -14.23 -10.62 10.69
N GLN A 53 -14.55 -10.64 11.99
CA GLN A 53 -15.92 -10.81 12.47
C GLN A 53 -16.76 -9.54 12.28
N SER A 54 -16.21 -8.36 12.54
CA SER A 54 -16.97 -7.11 12.51
C SER A 54 -17.12 -6.53 11.11
N PHE A 55 -16.14 -6.73 10.22
CA PHE A 55 -16.12 -6.07 8.90
C PHE A 55 -15.88 -7.03 7.73
N GLY A 56 -15.60 -8.32 7.97
CA GLY A 56 -15.27 -9.27 6.92
C GLY A 56 -13.94 -8.97 6.21
N LEU A 57 -13.04 -8.23 6.86
CA LEU A 57 -11.74 -7.84 6.32
C LEU A 57 -10.63 -8.70 6.94
N ALA A 58 -9.66 -9.09 6.14
CA ALA A 58 -8.47 -9.79 6.61
C ALA A 58 -7.43 -8.75 7.07
N LEU A 59 -6.88 -8.94 8.27
CA LEU A 59 -5.73 -8.17 8.73
C LEU A 59 -4.44 -8.92 8.37
N GLU A 60 -3.71 -8.35 7.43
CA GLU A 60 -2.40 -8.83 7.01
C GLU A 60 -1.31 -8.13 7.83
N TYR A 61 -0.45 -8.95 8.44
CA TYR A 61 0.62 -8.50 9.30
C TYR A 61 1.98 -8.95 8.74
N HIS A 62 2.88 -8.00 8.56
CA HIS A 62 4.27 -8.22 8.24
C HIS A 62 5.16 -7.57 9.32
N SER A 63 6.44 -7.95 9.35
CA SER A 63 7.40 -7.42 10.33
C SER A 63 7.54 -5.90 10.31
N GLU A 64 7.32 -5.27 9.16
CA GLU A 64 7.56 -3.84 8.93
C GLU A 64 6.27 -3.03 8.70
N TYR A 65 5.15 -3.69 8.39
CA TYR A 65 3.88 -3.02 8.10
C TYR A 65 2.68 -3.95 8.27
N ALA A 66 1.49 -3.37 8.45
CA ALA A 66 0.22 -4.07 8.52
C ALA A 66 -0.88 -3.30 7.79
N PHE A 67 -1.85 -4.02 7.22
CA PHE A 67 -2.94 -3.43 6.45
C PHE A 67 -4.18 -4.32 6.44
N LEU A 68 -5.34 -3.75 6.08
CA LEU A 68 -6.55 -4.51 5.85
C LEU A 68 -6.69 -4.87 4.37
N GLN A 69 -6.99 -6.13 4.12
CA GLN A 69 -7.28 -6.65 2.80
C GLN A 69 -8.77 -7.01 2.71
N SER A 70 -9.42 -6.53 1.66
CA SER A 70 -10.77 -6.95 1.30
C SER A 70 -10.72 -8.17 0.38
N SER A 71 -11.72 -9.03 0.45
CA SER A 71 -11.90 -10.17 -0.47
C SER A 71 -12.40 -9.80 -1.87
N ARG A 72 -12.50 -8.50 -2.21
CA ARG A 72 -12.98 -8.04 -3.51
C ARG A 72 -11.80 -7.84 -4.47
N ASP A 73 -11.85 -8.54 -5.60
CA ASP A 73 -10.73 -8.71 -6.55
C ASP A 73 -10.40 -7.50 -7.43
N THR A 74 -10.99 -6.33 -7.20
CA THR A 74 -10.73 -5.15 -8.03
C THR A 74 -10.52 -3.91 -7.17
N ASP A 75 -9.27 -3.67 -6.78
CA ASP A 75 -8.84 -2.37 -6.27
C ASP A 75 -8.12 -1.59 -7.38
N PRO A 76 -8.77 -0.58 -8.00
CA PRO A 76 -8.13 0.28 -9.00
C PRO A 76 -6.86 0.94 -8.47
N LEU A 77 -6.79 1.25 -7.17
CA LEU A 77 -5.60 1.88 -6.60
C LEU A 77 -4.39 0.94 -6.64
N SER A 78 -4.57 -0.31 -6.23
CA SER A 78 -3.50 -1.32 -6.29
C SER A 78 -2.98 -1.53 -7.72
N ARG A 79 -3.87 -1.51 -8.72
CA ARG A 79 -3.48 -1.56 -10.14
C ARG A 79 -2.62 -0.35 -10.53
N ASP A 80 -3.09 0.85 -10.24
CA ASP A 80 -2.40 2.08 -10.61
C ASP A 80 -1.02 2.17 -9.93
N ILE A 81 -0.89 1.69 -8.69
CA ILE A 81 0.39 1.58 -8.00
C ILE A 81 1.34 0.61 -8.70
N CYS A 82 0.83 -0.53 -9.15
CA CYS A 82 1.65 -1.50 -9.89
C CYS A 82 2.10 -0.94 -11.24
N ILE A 83 1.24 -0.20 -11.95
CA ILE A 83 1.62 0.49 -13.20
C ILE A 83 2.68 1.54 -12.91
N PHE A 84 2.46 2.39 -11.91
CA PHE A 84 3.42 3.40 -11.47
C PHE A 84 4.80 2.78 -11.18
N LEU A 85 4.84 1.73 -10.36
CA LEU A 85 6.08 1.05 -9.99
C LEU A 85 6.73 0.33 -11.17
N GLY A 86 5.93 -0.24 -12.07
CA GLY A 86 6.42 -0.91 -13.28
C GLY A 86 7.09 0.06 -14.24
N VAL A 87 6.46 1.21 -14.51
CA VAL A 87 7.05 2.25 -15.35
C VAL A 87 8.28 2.85 -14.69
N LEU A 88 8.21 3.19 -13.40
CA LEU A 88 9.36 3.71 -12.65
C LEU A 88 10.53 2.72 -12.64
N CYS A 89 10.26 1.42 -12.48
CA CYS A 89 11.28 0.38 -12.56
C CYS A 89 12.01 0.39 -13.90
N TYR A 90 11.25 0.46 -14.99
CA TYR A 90 11.82 0.43 -16.33
C TYR A 90 12.70 1.65 -16.59
N GLU A 91 12.23 2.85 -16.23
CA GLU A 91 13.01 4.07 -16.48
C GLU A 91 14.26 4.15 -15.57
N LEU A 92 14.17 3.69 -14.32
CA LEU A 92 15.34 3.59 -13.44
C LEU A 92 16.38 2.60 -13.97
N ASP A 93 15.94 1.43 -14.45
CA ASP A 93 16.83 0.41 -15.01
C ASP A 93 17.57 0.91 -16.27
N ARG A 94 16.89 1.71 -17.11
CA ARG A 94 17.51 2.35 -18.28
C ARG A 94 18.63 3.33 -17.94
N GLU A 95 18.52 4.02 -16.81
CA GLU A 95 19.55 4.92 -16.29
C GLU A 95 20.62 4.15 -15.46
N GLY A 96 20.49 2.83 -15.33
CA GLY A 96 21.45 1.97 -14.62
C GLY A 96 21.21 1.89 -13.10
N TYR A 97 20.06 2.34 -12.61
CA TYR A 97 19.69 2.25 -11.19
C TYR A 97 18.98 0.95 -10.85
N ASN A 98 19.25 0.41 -9.66
CA ASN A 98 18.52 -0.73 -9.13
C ASN A 98 17.23 -0.28 -8.42
N LEU A 99 16.05 -0.69 -8.91
CA LEU A 99 14.77 -0.32 -8.31
C LEU A 99 14.70 -0.64 -6.81
N LEU A 100 15.09 -1.85 -6.39
CA LEU A 100 14.93 -2.27 -5.00
C LEU A 100 15.78 -1.41 -4.05
N GLU A 101 16.97 -1.01 -4.48
CA GLU A 101 17.80 -0.07 -3.73
C GLU A 101 17.18 1.31 -3.67
N GLN A 102 16.62 1.80 -4.79
CA GLN A 102 15.93 3.09 -4.85
C GLN A 102 14.73 3.12 -3.90
N LEU A 103 13.86 2.10 -3.95
CA LEU A 103 12.68 2.01 -3.09
C LEU A 103 13.02 1.79 -1.61
N SER A 104 14.15 1.15 -1.29
CA SER A 104 14.47 0.78 0.10
C SER A 104 15.28 1.84 0.84
N PHE A 105 16.14 2.59 0.14
CA PHE A 105 17.18 3.39 0.79
C PHE A 105 17.31 4.82 0.28
N HIS A 106 16.67 5.16 -0.84
CA HIS A 106 16.87 6.46 -1.47
C HIS A 106 15.68 7.40 -1.27
N THR A 107 16.02 8.68 -1.30
CA THR A 107 15.07 9.77 -1.48
C THR A 107 15.04 10.10 -2.97
N LEU A 108 13.84 10.21 -3.53
CA LEU A 108 13.58 10.52 -4.93
C LEU A 108 13.02 11.94 -5.04
N GLU A 109 13.40 12.63 -6.11
CA GLU A 109 12.84 13.94 -6.44
C GLU A 109 11.56 13.77 -7.25
N PHE A 110 10.50 14.50 -6.89
CA PHE A 110 9.25 14.49 -7.66
C PHE A 110 9.49 14.89 -9.12
N GLU A 111 10.27 15.94 -9.35
CA GLU A 111 10.56 16.44 -10.70
C GLU A 111 11.27 15.38 -11.56
N GLN A 112 12.25 14.68 -11.01
CA GLN A 112 12.97 13.62 -11.71
C GLN A 112 12.02 12.48 -12.14
N VAL A 113 11.15 12.03 -11.22
CA VAL A 113 10.18 10.97 -11.54
C VAL A 113 9.17 11.43 -12.59
N GLU A 114 8.74 12.69 -12.54
CA GLU A 114 7.85 13.26 -13.56
C GLU A 114 8.53 13.30 -14.94
N GLN A 115 9.81 13.69 -15.01
CA GLN A 115 10.57 13.66 -16.26
C GLN A 115 10.68 12.25 -16.83
N PHE A 116 10.93 11.25 -15.99
CA PHE A 116 10.90 9.84 -16.42
C PHE A 116 9.56 9.45 -17.03
N PHE A 117 8.46 9.88 -16.42
CA PHE A 117 7.12 9.51 -16.88
C PHE A 117 6.72 10.24 -18.17
N GLU A 118 7.13 11.49 -18.34
CA GLU A 118 6.86 12.27 -19.56
C GLU A 118 7.64 11.73 -20.78
N LEU A 119 8.86 11.26 -20.55
CA LEU A 119 9.75 10.70 -21.59
C LEU A 119 9.63 9.18 -21.73
N SER A 120 8.77 8.54 -20.94
CA SER A 120 8.66 7.08 -20.89
C SER A 120 8.17 6.50 -22.21
N SER A 121 8.72 5.34 -22.56
CA SER A 121 8.20 4.52 -23.67
C SER A 121 6.83 3.90 -23.36
N PHE A 122 6.38 3.96 -22.10
CA PHE A 122 5.06 3.49 -21.65
C PHE A 122 4.03 4.60 -21.48
N ARG A 123 4.25 5.76 -22.11
CA ARG A 123 3.37 6.92 -22.02
C ARG A 123 1.90 6.61 -22.32
N GLU A 124 1.61 5.77 -23.32
CA GLU A 124 0.23 5.37 -23.64
C GLU A 124 -0.46 4.63 -22.48
N VAL A 125 0.29 3.82 -21.72
CA VAL A 125 -0.22 3.11 -20.54
C VAL A 125 -0.50 4.11 -19.41
N LEU A 126 0.38 5.10 -19.23
CA LEU A 126 0.16 6.17 -18.26
C LEU A 126 -1.08 7.00 -18.61
N GLU A 127 -1.22 7.41 -19.88
CA GLU A 127 -2.37 8.18 -20.40
C GLU A 127 -3.69 7.40 -20.27
N ALA A 128 -3.67 6.08 -20.43
CA ALA A 128 -4.84 5.22 -20.22
C ALA A 128 -5.18 5.00 -18.73
N THR A 129 -4.30 5.38 -17.80
CA THR A 129 -4.48 5.19 -16.36
C THR A 129 -4.94 6.50 -15.71
N SER A 130 -6.20 6.58 -15.30
CA SER A 130 -6.85 7.84 -14.87
C SER A 130 -6.12 8.61 -13.77
N ASN A 131 -5.45 7.93 -12.83
CA ASN A 131 -4.67 8.59 -11.77
C ASN A 131 -3.23 8.96 -12.19
N LEU A 132 -2.77 8.56 -13.37
CA LEU A 132 -1.39 8.78 -13.86
C LEU A 132 -1.30 9.53 -15.20
N GLN A 133 -2.44 9.77 -15.85
CA GLN A 133 -2.56 10.26 -17.23
C GLN A 133 -1.83 11.58 -17.50
N ASP A 134 -1.74 12.46 -16.51
CA ASP A 134 -1.15 13.79 -16.63
C ASP A 134 -0.47 14.20 -15.32
N ALA A 135 0.32 15.28 -15.37
CA ALA A 135 1.08 15.77 -14.21
C ALA A 135 0.18 16.12 -13.01
N GLN A 136 -1.03 16.63 -13.25
CA GLN A 136 -1.96 16.98 -12.18
C GLN A 136 -2.56 15.73 -11.52
N ALA A 137 -2.90 14.72 -12.32
CA ALA A 137 -3.33 13.41 -11.85
C ALA A 137 -2.23 12.74 -11.00
N ARG A 138 -0.98 12.74 -11.48
CA ARG A 138 0.16 12.18 -10.75
C ARG A 138 0.47 12.93 -9.45
N ARG A 139 0.36 14.27 -9.44
CA ARG A 139 0.46 15.05 -8.20
C ARG A 139 -0.57 14.63 -7.16
N ASN A 140 -1.81 14.39 -7.59
CA ASN A 140 -2.87 13.86 -6.71
C ASN A 140 -2.58 12.42 -6.28
N PHE A 141 -2.00 11.62 -7.17
CA PHE A 141 -1.58 10.26 -6.89
C PHE A 141 -0.50 10.20 -5.81
N TYR A 142 0.56 11.01 -5.88
CA TYR A 142 1.56 11.10 -4.80
C TYR A 142 0.94 11.49 -3.46
N ASN A 143 0.01 12.44 -3.44
CA ASN A 143 -0.72 12.80 -2.22
C ASN A 143 -1.50 11.61 -1.67
N ARG A 144 -2.09 10.79 -2.54
CA ARG A 144 -2.80 9.57 -2.15
C ARG A 144 -1.85 8.51 -1.60
N LEU A 145 -0.71 8.27 -2.26
CA LEU A 145 0.33 7.37 -1.75
C LEU A 145 0.83 7.81 -0.38
N HIS A 146 1.01 9.11 -0.18
CA HIS A 146 1.44 9.66 1.09
C HIS A 146 0.40 9.45 2.20
N ARG A 147 -0.87 9.78 1.93
CA ARG A 147 -1.97 9.53 2.89
C ARG A 147 -2.11 8.05 3.24
N ARG A 148 -1.87 7.17 2.28
CA ARG A 148 -1.89 5.72 2.48
C ARG A 148 -0.63 5.17 3.14
N ARG A 149 0.35 6.02 3.46
CA ARG A 149 1.66 5.63 4.01
C ARG A 149 2.40 4.62 3.14
N ILE A 150 2.30 4.77 1.81
CA ILE A 150 3.13 4.04 0.85
C ILE A 150 4.43 4.80 0.62
N ILE A 151 4.34 6.13 0.55
CA ILE A 151 5.48 7.05 0.52
C ILE A 151 5.43 8.01 1.71
N GLU A 152 6.58 8.60 2.02
CA GLU A 152 6.73 9.71 2.95
C GLU A 152 7.35 10.89 2.20
N LYS A 153 6.71 12.05 2.28
CA LYS A 153 7.29 13.30 1.77
C LYS A 153 8.32 13.78 2.78
N VAL A 154 9.57 13.88 2.34
CA VAL A 154 10.68 14.35 3.19
C VAL A 154 10.66 15.88 3.22
N ASP A 155 10.40 16.49 2.06
CA ASP A 155 10.15 17.93 1.90
C ASP A 155 9.18 18.18 0.72
N ASP A 156 9.12 19.42 0.23
CA ASP A 156 8.23 19.80 -0.87
C ASP A 156 8.65 19.24 -2.24
N GLN A 157 9.91 18.87 -2.40
CA GLN A 157 10.52 18.40 -3.64
C GLN A 157 10.84 16.91 -3.63
N THR A 158 10.95 16.31 -2.45
CA THR A 158 11.46 14.96 -2.30
C THR A 158 10.57 14.04 -1.48
N PHE A 159 10.64 12.75 -1.79
CA PHE A 159 9.93 11.69 -1.08
C PHE A 159 10.75 10.41 -1.01
N ARG A 160 10.38 9.52 -0.10
CA ARG A 160 10.92 8.17 -0.01
C ARG A 160 9.80 7.15 0.08
N PHE A 161 10.06 5.93 -0.36
CA PHE A 161 9.13 4.83 -0.14
C PHE A 161 9.23 4.31 1.29
N THR A 162 8.09 3.91 1.83
CA THR A 162 8.00 3.17 3.08
C THR A 162 8.03 1.67 2.80
N PRO A 163 8.27 0.79 3.77
CA PRO A 163 8.23 -0.66 3.56
C PRO A 163 6.93 -1.21 2.95
N ALA A 164 5.82 -0.47 2.99
CA ALA A 164 4.55 -0.86 2.38
C ALA A 164 4.64 -1.07 0.86
N HIS A 165 5.63 -0.49 0.16
CA HIS A 165 5.87 -0.75 -1.26
C HIS A 165 6.06 -2.25 -1.56
N LYS A 166 6.58 -3.03 -0.60
CA LYS A 166 6.82 -4.47 -0.72
C LYS A 166 5.55 -5.26 -1.01
N TYR A 167 4.40 -4.81 -0.50
CA TYR A 167 3.11 -5.44 -0.79
C TYR A 167 2.82 -5.44 -2.30
N PHE A 168 3.01 -4.29 -2.96
CA PHE A 168 2.73 -4.16 -4.39
C PHE A 168 3.73 -4.93 -5.26
N LEU A 169 5.00 -5.00 -4.85
CA LEU A 169 5.99 -5.86 -5.52
C LEU A 169 5.64 -7.35 -5.39
N GLN A 170 5.17 -7.79 -4.23
CA GLN A 170 4.71 -9.17 -4.03
C GLN A 170 3.46 -9.47 -4.84
N PHE A 171 2.51 -8.54 -4.87
CA PHE A 171 1.30 -8.63 -5.68
C PHE A 171 1.64 -8.78 -7.17
N ALA A 172 2.49 -7.90 -7.72
CA ALA A 172 2.93 -7.96 -9.10
C ALA A 172 3.62 -9.30 -9.45
N ARG A 173 4.47 -9.81 -8.55
CA ARG A 173 5.10 -11.14 -8.70
C ARG A 173 4.08 -12.28 -8.67
N GLY A 174 3.04 -12.15 -7.84
CA GLY A 174 1.93 -13.10 -7.79
C GLY A 174 1.19 -13.18 -9.12
N VAL A 175 0.84 -12.01 -9.69
CA VAL A 175 0.18 -11.91 -11.01
C VAL A 175 1.05 -12.50 -12.12
N ALA A 176 2.35 -12.16 -12.16
CA ALA A 176 3.26 -12.69 -13.17
C ALA A 176 3.34 -14.22 -13.15
N ARG A 177 3.44 -14.82 -11.95
CA ARG A 177 3.46 -16.29 -11.80
C ARG A 177 2.14 -16.94 -12.17
N TYR A 178 1.01 -16.30 -11.84
CA TYR A 178 -0.31 -16.79 -12.25
C TYR A 178 -0.42 -16.84 -13.78
N ASN A 179 -0.03 -15.76 -14.47
CA ASN A 179 -0.07 -15.69 -15.92
C ASN A 179 0.85 -16.72 -16.59
N GLN A 180 2.04 -16.97 -16.04
CA GLN A 180 2.95 -18.01 -16.53
C GLN A 180 2.32 -19.40 -16.48
N ARG A 181 1.69 -19.76 -15.36
CA ARG A 181 1.00 -21.05 -15.21
C ARG A 181 -0.16 -21.20 -16.19
N MET A 182 -0.93 -20.15 -16.40
CA MET A 182 -2.04 -20.19 -17.36
C MET A 182 -1.54 -20.38 -18.79
N ALA A 183 -0.43 -19.74 -19.17
CA ALA A 183 0.18 -19.94 -20.48
C ALA A 183 0.72 -21.36 -20.68
N GLU A 184 1.28 -21.98 -19.64
CA GLU A 184 1.75 -23.38 -19.65
C GLU A 184 0.60 -24.40 -19.74
N GLU A 185 -0.60 -24.06 -19.27
CA GLU A 185 -1.80 -24.93 -19.35
C GLU A 185 -2.54 -24.83 -20.70
N GLU A 186 -2.25 -23.80 -21.50
CA GLU A 186 -2.82 -23.58 -22.84
C GLU A 186 -1.96 -24.17 -23.97
N GLU A 187 -0.74 -24.67 -23.68
CA GLU A 187 0.16 -25.40 -24.59
C GLU A 187 0.02 -26.93 -24.49
#